data_AF-A0A1Z9GWQ4-F1
#
_entry.id   AF-A0A1Z9GWQ4-F1
#
_cell.length_a   1.000
_cell.length_b   1.000
_cell.length_c   1.000
_cell.angle_alpha   90.00
_cell.angle_beta   90.00
_cell.angle_gamma   90.00
#
_symmetry.space_group_name_H-M   'P 1'
#
loop_
_entity.id
_entity.type
_entity.pdbx_description
1 polymer ?
#
loop_
_entity_poly.entity_id
_entity_poly.type
_entity_poly.pdbx_seq_one_letter_code
_entity_poly.pdbx_strand_id
1 'polypeptide(L)'
;MNYGYACINMTLSDVPKSKRITTNRSMIKRTFLKEGLARASELALQNVLDLEKILKWNEQRDIRFYRMSSDIFPWASEYEYGDLPDISIIRRVLARVGEYAVSKGHRLTFHPGPFCCLASPKQSVVEKTYKELNNHSHIFDMMGFFPSHYNKINIHVGGTYGDKEATAKRFIENFHKPGGLDKNTKKRFTLENDDKASMWSTKEIYEKIYHETGIPIVFDYHHHRFCTGGLTEREALELAASTWPEGIDPVVHVSESRAAEQSDPKIRPQAHSDFIERQVDSHGQRHDIMLECKKKELALLRLRSLSSK
;
A
#
# COMPACT_ATOMS: atom_id res chain seq x y z
N MET A 1 -17.42 1.11 7.28
CA MET A 1 -16.59 1.61 6.17
C MET A 1 -15.66 2.66 6.74
N ASN A 2 -14.36 2.37 6.81
CA ASN A 2 -13.37 3.34 7.23
C ASN A 2 -12.76 4.01 5.99
N TYR A 3 -12.53 5.31 6.08
CA TYR A 3 -11.74 6.02 5.09
C TYR A 3 -10.32 6.22 5.61
N GLY A 4 -9.34 6.10 4.72
CA GLY A 4 -7.93 6.27 5.01
C GLY A 4 -7.20 7.09 3.97
N TYR A 5 -5.94 7.41 4.27
CA TYR A 5 -5.03 8.12 3.36
C TYR A 5 -3.63 7.50 3.38
N ALA A 6 -2.82 7.88 2.40
CA ALA A 6 -1.53 7.23 2.15
C ALA A 6 -0.28 8.04 2.51
N CYS A 7 0.63 7.37 3.22
CA CYS A 7 2.04 7.69 3.45
C CYS A 7 2.31 8.93 4.30
N ILE A 8 1.91 10.12 3.85
CA ILE A 8 2.30 11.40 4.46
C ILE A 8 1.06 12.06 5.04
N ASN A 9 1.18 12.61 6.24
CA ASN A 9 0.19 13.54 6.80
C ASN A 9 0.64 14.96 6.47
N MET A 10 -0.04 15.65 5.56
CA MET A 10 0.34 16.97 5.06
C MET A 10 0.29 18.03 6.16
N THR A 11 -0.72 18.00 7.02
CA THR A 11 -0.87 18.91 8.16
C THR A 11 0.34 18.87 9.09
N LEU A 12 0.89 17.68 9.29
CA LEU A 12 2.05 17.46 10.15
C LEU A 12 3.40 17.57 9.41
N SER A 13 3.40 17.42 8.09
CA SER A 13 4.61 17.38 7.27
C SER A 13 4.95 18.70 6.58
N ASP A 14 3.95 19.50 6.21
CA ASP A 14 4.08 20.77 5.49
C ASP A 14 4.35 21.93 6.46
N VAL A 15 5.41 21.73 7.26
CA VAL A 15 5.93 22.67 8.26
C VAL A 15 7.45 22.70 8.15
N PRO A 16 8.14 23.68 8.77
CA PRO A 16 9.60 23.72 8.79
C PRO A 16 10.21 22.39 9.24
N LYS A 17 11.32 21.98 8.60
CA LYS A 17 11.93 20.64 8.79
C LYS A 17 12.22 20.28 10.26
N SER A 18 12.52 21.28 11.10
CA SER A 18 12.77 21.10 12.54
C SER A 18 11.54 20.69 13.35
N LYS A 19 10.32 20.94 12.84
CA LYS A 19 9.05 20.59 13.49
C LYS A 19 8.29 19.48 12.75
N ARG A 20 8.78 19.05 11.60
CA ARG A 20 8.13 18.10 10.71
C ARG A 20 7.95 16.74 11.37
N ILE A 21 6.73 16.21 11.32
CA ILE A 21 6.42 14.83 11.67
C ILE A 21 6.12 14.06 10.38
N THR A 22 6.89 13.01 10.09
CA THR A 22 6.73 12.19 8.87
C THR A 22 7.31 10.78 9.06
N THR A 23 6.92 9.83 8.20
CA THR A 23 7.44 8.45 8.21
C THR A 23 8.24 8.10 6.95
N ASN A 24 8.76 9.11 6.22
CA ASN A 24 9.48 8.92 4.97
C ASN A 24 10.82 9.65 4.92
N ARG A 25 11.44 9.93 6.08
CA ARG A 25 12.81 10.46 6.08
C ARG A 25 13.70 9.43 5.43
N SER A 26 14.48 9.85 4.44
CA SER A 26 15.40 9.01 3.70
C SER A 26 16.73 9.72 3.49
N MET A 27 17.66 9.05 2.82
CA MET A 27 18.98 9.54 2.48
C MET A 27 19.34 9.18 1.05
N ILE A 28 20.20 9.95 0.39
CA ILE A 28 20.66 9.60 -0.96
C ILE A 28 21.73 8.51 -0.89
N LYS A 29 21.93 7.78 -2.01
CA LYS A 29 22.92 6.70 -2.11
C LYS A 29 24.31 7.11 -1.66
N ARG A 30 24.76 8.31 -2.04
CA ARG A 30 26.08 8.85 -1.63
C ARG A 30 26.21 8.95 -0.12
N THR A 31 25.17 9.41 0.57
CA THR A 31 25.16 9.49 2.03
C THR A 31 25.12 8.09 2.63
N PHE A 32 24.36 7.16 2.06
CA PHE A 32 24.29 5.79 2.55
C PHE A 32 25.65 5.09 2.45
N LEU A 33 26.36 5.26 1.34
CA LEU A 33 27.72 4.70 1.17
C LEU A 33 28.75 5.34 2.10
N LYS A 34 28.53 6.58 2.56
CA LYS A 34 29.45 7.32 3.45
C LYS A 34 29.17 7.06 4.94
N GLU A 35 27.90 7.14 5.34
CA GLU A 35 27.47 7.11 6.75
C GLU A 35 26.88 5.74 7.15
N GLY A 36 26.56 4.90 6.18
CA GLY A 36 26.17 3.50 6.38
C GLY A 36 24.91 3.31 7.21
N LEU A 37 24.87 2.17 7.90
CA LEU A 37 23.73 1.72 8.69
C LEU A 37 23.45 2.63 9.89
N ALA A 38 24.44 3.35 10.42
CA ALA A 38 24.24 4.26 11.54
C ALA A 38 23.23 5.36 11.18
N ARG A 39 23.40 5.99 10.01
CA ARG A 39 22.46 7.03 9.56
C ARG A 39 21.10 6.45 9.13
N ALA A 40 21.09 5.29 8.46
CA ALA A 40 19.84 4.62 8.10
C ALA A 40 19.01 4.26 9.36
N SER A 41 19.67 3.75 10.40
CA SER A 41 19.07 3.41 11.69
C SER A 41 18.48 4.63 12.39
N GLU A 42 19.23 5.72 12.47
CA GLU A 42 18.75 6.97 13.09
C GLU A 42 17.48 7.50 12.39
N LEU A 43 17.47 7.48 11.05
CA LEU A 43 16.33 7.92 10.25
C LEU A 43 15.12 6.98 10.41
N ALA A 44 15.35 5.66 10.43
CA ALA A 44 14.31 4.68 10.67
C ALA A 44 13.68 4.86 12.05
N LEU A 45 14.51 5.04 13.10
CA LEU A 45 14.02 5.32 14.45
C LEU A 45 13.16 6.59 14.49
N GLN A 46 13.59 7.68 13.85
CA GLN A 46 12.80 8.90 13.76
C GLN A 46 11.46 8.69 13.04
N ASN A 47 11.45 7.94 11.94
CA ASN A 47 10.23 7.62 11.19
C ASN A 47 9.23 6.81 12.05
N VAL A 48 9.71 5.80 12.78
CA VAL A 48 8.89 4.94 13.63
C VAL A 48 8.34 5.70 14.84
N LEU A 49 9.13 6.62 15.43
CA LEU A 49 8.65 7.51 16.50
C LEU A 49 7.55 8.47 16.01
N ASP A 50 7.65 8.93 14.77
CA ASP A 50 6.64 9.81 14.17
C ASP A 50 5.39 9.07 13.70
N LEU A 51 5.50 7.79 13.34
CA LEU A 51 4.34 6.95 13.06
C LEU A 51 3.38 6.95 14.25
N GLU A 52 3.88 6.82 15.48
CA GLU A 52 3.06 6.88 16.70
C GLU A 52 2.30 8.22 16.80
N LYS A 53 2.96 9.34 16.50
CA LYS A 53 2.34 10.67 16.53
C LYS A 53 1.25 10.80 15.48
N ILE A 54 1.49 10.27 14.28
CA ILE A 54 0.51 10.26 13.19
C ILE A 54 -0.72 9.42 13.58
N LEU A 55 -0.55 8.23 14.17
CA LEU A 55 -1.70 7.42 14.60
C LEU A 55 -2.51 8.10 15.71
N LYS A 56 -1.85 8.77 16.66
CA LYS A 56 -2.54 9.57 17.69
C LYS A 56 -3.31 10.75 17.09
N TRP A 57 -2.71 11.45 16.12
CA TRP A 57 -3.40 12.54 15.40
C TRP A 57 -4.60 12.03 14.59
N ASN A 58 -4.46 10.86 13.98
CA ASN A 58 -5.51 10.19 13.22
C ASN A 58 -6.67 9.77 14.11
N GLU A 59 -6.40 9.17 15.27
CA GLU A 59 -7.43 8.79 16.24
C GLU A 59 -8.24 10.01 16.73
N GLN A 60 -7.57 11.15 16.99
CA GLN A 60 -8.26 12.41 17.34
C GLN A 60 -9.21 12.94 16.25
N ARG A 61 -9.14 12.40 15.04
CA ARG A 61 -9.96 12.78 13.88
C ARG A 61 -10.78 11.62 13.34
N ASP A 62 -10.89 10.53 14.10
CA ASP A 62 -11.63 9.33 13.70
C ASP A 62 -11.15 8.79 12.34
N ILE A 63 -9.84 8.78 12.11
CA ILE A 63 -9.21 8.19 10.92
C ILE A 63 -8.54 6.89 11.36
N ARG A 64 -9.16 5.75 11.09
CA ARG A 64 -8.65 4.45 11.51
C ARG A 64 -7.95 3.66 10.41
N PHE A 65 -7.99 4.11 9.16
CA PHE A 65 -7.29 3.44 8.06
C PHE A 65 -6.11 4.27 7.57
N TYR A 66 -4.91 3.69 7.54
CA TYR A 66 -3.69 4.40 7.12
C TYR A 66 -2.74 3.48 6.37
N ARG A 67 -2.32 3.91 5.17
CA ARG A 67 -1.25 3.24 4.43
C ARG A 67 0.08 3.83 4.86
N MET A 68 0.92 3.01 5.48
CA MET A 68 2.25 3.41 5.92
C MET A 68 3.17 3.64 4.73
N SER A 69 4.17 4.51 4.90
CA SER A 69 5.19 4.76 3.88
C SER A 69 6.15 3.58 3.76
N SER A 70 6.39 3.09 2.54
CA SER A 70 7.45 2.09 2.29
C SER A 70 8.85 2.60 2.65
N ASP A 71 9.06 3.92 2.62
CA ASP A 71 10.32 4.55 3.02
C ASP A 71 10.56 4.62 4.55
N ILE A 72 9.71 3.97 5.36
CA ILE A 72 9.83 4.01 6.83
C ILE A 72 11.19 3.50 7.31
N PHE A 73 11.78 2.54 6.58
CA PHE A 73 13.18 2.13 6.69
C PHE A 73 13.95 2.50 5.43
N PRO A 74 14.83 3.52 5.47
CA PRO A 74 15.60 3.93 4.31
C PRO A 74 16.53 2.82 3.83
N TRP A 75 16.54 2.52 2.54
CA TRP A 75 17.43 1.52 1.94
C TRP A 75 17.27 0.10 2.52
N ALA A 76 16.08 -0.28 2.99
CA ALA A 76 15.83 -1.60 3.59
C ALA A 76 16.22 -2.79 2.68
N SER A 77 16.33 -2.59 1.36
CA SER A 77 16.84 -3.60 0.44
C SER A 77 18.32 -3.93 0.63
N GLU A 78 19.10 -3.03 1.23
CA GLU A 78 20.57 -3.10 1.30
C GLU A 78 21.12 -3.72 2.58
N TYR A 79 20.26 -4.07 3.55
CA TYR A 79 20.67 -4.64 4.84
C TYR A 79 19.58 -5.53 5.43
N GLU A 80 19.89 -6.22 6.53
CA GLU A 80 18.90 -6.90 7.36
C GLU A 80 18.57 -6.02 8.58
N TYR A 81 17.31 -6.01 9.04
CA TYR A 81 16.93 -5.13 10.15
C TYR A 81 17.75 -5.34 11.43
N GLY A 82 18.26 -6.55 11.65
CA GLY A 82 19.12 -6.88 12.78
C GLY A 82 20.45 -6.13 12.79
N ASP A 83 20.91 -5.64 11.64
CA ASP A 83 22.19 -4.92 11.50
C ASP A 83 22.10 -3.44 11.91
N LEU A 84 20.88 -2.92 12.11
CA LEU A 84 20.67 -1.52 12.50
C LEU A 84 21.07 -1.29 13.96
N PRO A 85 21.95 -0.32 14.27
CA PRO A 85 22.36 -0.01 15.64
C PRO A 85 21.20 0.23 16.63
N ASP A 86 20.12 0.86 16.19
CA ASP A 86 18.95 1.19 17.02
C ASP A 86 17.84 0.13 16.98
N ILE A 87 18.08 -1.05 16.38
CA ILE A 87 17.02 -2.06 16.15
C ILE A 87 16.27 -2.44 17.42
N SER A 88 16.97 -2.51 18.56
CA SER A 88 16.34 -2.83 19.85
C SER A 88 15.32 -1.77 20.28
N ILE A 89 15.61 -0.49 20.03
CA ILE A 89 14.69 0.62 20.32
C ILE A 89 13.56 0.62 19.29
N ILE A 90 13.89 0.48 18.01
CA ILE A 90 12.91 0.44 16.91
C ILE A 90 11.87 -0.65 17.15
N ARG A 91 12.28 -1.87 17.52
CA ARG A 91 11.36 -2.98 17.85
C ARG A 91 10.43 -2.63 19.00
N ARG A 92 10.93 -2.04 20.09
CA ARG A 92 10.10 -1.61 21.22
C ARG A 92 9.07 -0.54 20.81
N VAL A 93 9.47 0.41 19.96
CA VAL A 93 8.54 1.43 19.48
C VAL A 93 7.50 0.82 18.54
N LEU A 94 7.90 -0.01 17.57
CA LEU A 94 6.96 -0.70 16.67
C LEU A 94 5.95 -1.56 17.43
N ALA A 95 6.40 -2.35 18.41
CA ALA A 95 5.51 -3.15 19.25
C ALA A 95 4.47 -2.28 19.96
N ARG A 96 4.89 -1.19 20.61
CA ARG A 96 3.98 -0.21 21.24
C ARG A 96 2.99 0.41 20.23
N VAL A 97 3.46 0.74 19.03
CA VAL A 97 2.61 1.31 17.96
C VAL A 97 1.59 0.27 17.49
N GLY A 98 1.98 -0.99 17.33
CA GLY A 98 1.08 -2.08 16.97
C GLY A 98 0.04 -2.38 18.04
N GLU A 99 0.44 -2.45 19.31
CA GLU A 99 -0.48 -2.56 20.44
C GLU A 99 -1.50 -1.41 20.45
N TYR A 100 -1.03 -0.17 20.28
CA TYR A 100 -1.91 1.00 20.17
C TYR A 100 -2.86 0.87 18.98
N ALA A 101 -2.37 0.48 17.81
CA ALA A 101 -3.16 0.32 16.61
C ALA A 101 -4.27 -0.73 16.79
N VAL A 102 -3.95 -1.90 17.37
CA VAL A 102 -4.94 -2.94 17.69
C VAL A 102 -5.97 -2.41 18.70
N SER A 103 -5.53 -1.75 19.78
CA SER A 103 -6.43 -1.25 20.84
C SER A 103 -7.44 -0.20 20.35
N LYS A 104 -7.10 0.53 19.29
CA LYS A 104 -7.93 1.58 18.68
C LYS A 104 -8.59 1.15 17.38
N GLY A 105 -8.39 -0.09 16.94
CA GLY A 105 -8.94 -0.58 15.68
C GLY A 105 -8.34 0.10 14.43
N HIS A 106 -7.09 0.55 14.49
CA HIS A 106 -6.41 1.06 13.30
C HIS A 106 -6.08 -0.09 12.34
N ARG A 107 -6.45 0.09 11.07
CA ARG A 107 -6.02 -0.75 9.96
C ARG A 107 -4.79 -0.13 9.30
N LEU A 108 -3.67 -0.85 9.31
CA LEU A 108 -2.39 -0.40 8.76
C LEU A 108 -1.98 -1.29 7.61
N THR A 109 -1.64 -0.68 6.46
CA THR A 109 -1.30 -1.40 5.22
C THR A 109 -0.05 -0.83 4.56
N PHE A 110 0.53 -1.58 3.63
CA PHE A 110 1.55 -1.08 2.72
C PHE A 110 1.14 -1.23 1.25
N HIS A 111 1.76 -0.42 0.40
CA HIS A 111 1.74 -0.62 -1.04
C HIS A 111 3.15 -0.31 -1.58
N PRO A 112 4.05 -1.30 -1.60
CA PRO A 112 5.39 -1.15 -2.16
C PRO A 112 5.32 -0.70 -3.62
N GLY A 113 6.33 0.07 -4.03
CA GLY A 113 6.33 0.73 -5.33
C GLY A 113 6.36 -0.23 -6.54
N PRO A 114 6.23 0.31 -7.76
CA PRO A 114 6.04 -0.47 -9.00
C PRO A 114 7.24 -1.35 -9.41
N PHE A 115 8.34 -1.29 -8.66
CA PHE A 115 9.52 -2.13 -8.88
C PHE A 115 9.36 -3.53 -8.28
N CYS A 116 8.37 -3.74 -7.39
CA CYS A 116 7.97 -5.06 -6.91
C CYS A 116 7.20 -5.79 -8.01
N CYS A 117 7.86 -6.70 -8.73
CA CYS A 117 7.23 -7.44 -9.82
C CYS A 117 7.61 -8.93 -9.76
N LEU A 118 6.73 -9.72 -9.15
CA LEU A 118 6.84 -11.18 -9.09
C LEU A 118 6.67 -11.84 -10.46
N ALA A 119 6.00 -11.18 -11.41
CA ALA A 119 5.77 -11.69 -12.75
C ALA A 119 6.97 -11.47 -13.71
N SER A 120 8.02 -10.80 -13.23
CA SER A 120 9.19 -10.44 -14.03
C SER A 120 9.91 -11.67 -14.60
N PRO A 121 10.31 -11.66 -15.89
CA PRO A 121 11.14 -12.71 -16.47
C PRO A 121 12.59 -12.65 -15.97
N LYS A 122 12.99 -11.55 -15.31
CA LYS A 122 14.34 -11.38 -14.74
C LYS A 122 14.35 -11.87 -13.29
N GLN A 123 15.06 -12.96 -13.03
CA GLN A 123 15.19 -13.56 -11.70
C GLN A 123 15.69 -12.57 -10.64
N SER A 124 16.63 -11.68 -10.98
CA SER A 124 17.15 -10.65 -10.06
C SER A 124 16.11 -9.61 -9.65
N VAL A 125 15.07 -9.37 -10.46
CA VAL A 125 13.94 -8.50 -10.08
C VAL A 125 13.01 -9.23 -9.12
N VAL A 126 12.77 -10.52 -9.36
CA VAL A 126 11.94 -11.37 -8.49
C VAL A 126 12.57 -11.49 -7.10
N GLU A 127 13.88 -11.70 -7.00
CA GLU A 127 14.60 -11.78 -5.72
C GLU A 127 14.52 -10.48 -4.92
N LYS A 128 14.71 -9.33 -5.59
CA LYS A 128 14.52 -8.02 -4.95
C LYS A 128 13.08 -7.81 -4.50
N THR A 129 12.12 -8.32 -5.27
CA THR A 129 10.70 -8.26 -4.92
C THR A 129 10.41 -9.11 -3.68
N TYR A 130 10.97 -10.32 -3.57
CA TYR A 130 10.84 -11.12 -2.34
C TYR A 130 11.39 -10.37 -1.13
N LYS A 131 12.62 -9.84 -1.24
CA LYS A 131 13.24 -9.09 -0.13
C LYS A 131 12.38 -7.90 0.29
N GLU A 132 11.95 -7.08 -0.66
CA GLU A 132 11.13 -5.90 -0.38
C GLU A 132 9.81 -6.27 0.29
N LEU A 133 9.09 -7.28 -0.22
CA LEU A 133 7.80 -7.69 0.34
C LEU A 133 7.95 -8.34 1.72
N ASN A 134 8.97 -9.17 1.92
CA ASN A 134 9.27 -9.76 3.21
C ASN A 134 9.65 -8.70 4.25
N ASN A 135 10.46 -7.70 3.87
CA ASN A 135 10.78 -6.56 4.72
C ASN A 135 9.52 -5.85 5.24
N HIS A 136 8.57 -5.53 4.36
CA HIS A 136 7.30 -4.91 4.76
C HIS A 136 6.50 -5.81 5.71
N SER A 137 6.50 -7.12 5.48
CA SER A 137 5.85 -8.10 6.36
C SER A 137 6.52 -8.18 7.73
N HIS A 138 7.86 -8.14 7.78
CA HIS A 138 8.62 -8.15 9.03
C HIS A 138 8.38 -6.89 9.87
N ILE A 139 8.08 -5.74 9.25
CA ILE A 139 7.64 -4.55 10.00
C ILE A 139 6.35 -4.87 10.76
N PHE A 140 5.36 -5.49 10.11
CA PHE A 140 4.13 -5.89 10.79
C PHE A 140 4.37 -6.96 11.87
N ASP A 141 5.32 -7.86 11.67
CA ASP A 141 5.73 -8.83 12.69
C ASP A 141 6.37 -8.13 13.91
N MET A 142 7.24 -7.12 13.69
CA MET A 142 7.82 -6.30 14.77
C MET A 142 6.77 -5.44 15.50
N MET A 143 5.67 -5.10 14.84
CA MET A 143 4.51 -4.45 15.46
C MET A 143 3.63 -5.42 16.24
N GLY A 144 3.86 -6.73 16.14
CA GLY A 144 3.05 -7.74 16.84
C GLY A 144 1.70 -8.05 16.18
N PHE A 145 1.50 -7.69 14.90
CA PHE A 145 0.27 -8.04 14.19
C PHE A 145 0.23 -9.52 13.82
N PHE A 146 -0.91 -10.16 14.11
CA PHE A 146 -1.18 -11.49 13.55
C PHE A 146 -1.23 -11.44 12.02
N PRO A 147 -0.49 -12.30 11.29
CA PRO A 147 -0.47 -12.27 9.83
C PRO A 147 -1.85 -12.54 9.21
N SER A 148 -2.41 -11.53 8.54
CA SER A 148 -3.70 -11.61 7.84
C SER A 148 -3.82 -10.50 6.79
N HIS A 149 -4.79 -10.61 5.89
CA HIS A 149 -5.10 -9.58 4.88
C HIS A 149 -5.66 -8.29 5.50
N TYR A 150 -5.94 -8.25 6.80
CA TYR A 150 -6.26 -7.00 7.51
C TYR A 150 -5.10 -6.00 7.41
N ASN A 151 -3.86 -6.48 7.57
CA ASN A 151 -2.62 -5.72 7.39
C ASN A 151 -2.00 -5.98 6.02
N LYS A 152 -2.75 -5.67 4.96
CA LYS A 152 -2.33 -6.01 3.59
C LYS A 152 -1.04 -5.34 3.13
N ILE A 153 -0.29 -6.05 2.29
CA ILE A 153 0.82 -5.57 1.47
C ILE A 153 0.35 -5.73 0.02
N ASN A 154 0.01 -4.59 -0.59
CA ASN A 154 -0.58 -4.55 -1.90
C ASN A 154 0.47 -4.33 -2.98
N ILE A 155 0.36 -5.01 -4.11
CA ILE A 155 1.09 -4.65 -5.34
C ILE A 155 0.20 -4.85 -6.57
N HIS A 156 0.62 -4.32 -7.71
CA HIS A 156 0.11 -4.76 -9.00
C HIS A 156 0.81 -6.03 -9.47
N VAL A 157 0.18 -6.77 -10.38
CA VAL A 157 0.86 -7.87 -11.10
C VAL A 157 2.02 -7.31 -11.94
N GLY A 158 1.82 -6.12 -12.52
CA GLY A 158 2.82 -5.38 -13.29
C GLY A 158 2.79 -5.71 -14.78
N GLY A 159 3.97 -5.70 -15.41
CA GLY A 159 4.07 -5.89 -16.86
C GLY A 159 3.46 -7.21 -17.36
N THR A 160 2.87 -7.20 -18.55
CA THR A 160 2.32 -8.40 -19.20
C THR A 160 3.34 -9.16 -20.05
N TYR A 161 4.52 -8.56 -20.28
CA TYR A 161 5.64 -9.14 -21.01
C TYR A 161 5.26 -9.78 -22.36
N GLY A 162 4.24 -9.23 -23.03
CA GLY A 162 3.74 -9.69 -24.33
C GLY A 162 2.76 -10.87 -24.28
N ASP A 163 2.63 -11.55 -23.15
CA ASP A 163 1.77 -12.73 -22.98
C ASP A 163 1.24 -12.79 -21.54
N LYS A 164 -0.06 -12.52 -21.36
CA LYS A 164 -0.72 -12.54 -20.06
C LYS A 164 -0.79 -13.95 -19.46
N GLU A 165 -1.00 -15.01 -20.25
CA GLU A 165 -1.08 -16.37 -19.70
C GLU A 165 0.27 -16.82 -19.17
N ALA A 166 1.33 -16.66 -19.97
CA ALA A 166 2.68 -16.99 -19.54
C ALA A 166 3.10 -16.13 -18.33
N THR A 167 2.64 -14.88 -18.27
CA THR A 167 2.94 -13.97 -17.15
C THR A 167 2.22 -14.36 -15.86
N ALA A 168 0.94 -14.72 -15.94
CA ALA A 168 0.20 -15.22 -14.78
C ALA A 168 0.84 -16.50 -14.25
N LYS A 169 1.21 -17.43 -15.14
CA LYS A 169 1.92 -18.67 -14.76
C LYS A 169 3.22 -18.37 -14.01
N ARG A 170 4.08 -17.49 -14.55
CA ARG A 170 5.32 -17.09 -13.87
C ARG A 170 5.05 -16.42 -12.51
N PHE A 171 4.03 -15.57 -12.43
CA PHE A 171 3.64 -14.95 -11.18
C PHE A 171 3.27 -16.01 -10.13
N ILE A 172 2.44 -16.99 -10.50
CA ILE A 172 1.99 -18.07 -9.61
C ILE A 172 3.17 -18.94 -9.17
N GLU A 173 4.04 -19.33 -10.10
CA GLU A 173 5.25 -20.10 -9.80
C GLU A 173 6.14 -19.36 -8.80
N ASN A 174 6.36 -18.06 -8.98
CA ASN A 174 7.14 -17.24 -8.06
C ASN A 174 6.44 -17.02 -6.71
N PHE A 175 5.13 -16.81 -6.70
CA PHE A 175 4.37 -16.72 -5.46
C PHE A 175 4.49 -17.98 -4.61
N HIS A 176 4.48 -19.16 -5.23
CA HIS A 176 4.60 -20.44 -4.53
C HIS A 176 6.03 -20.93 -4.29
N LYS A 177 7.03 -20.30 -4.92
CA LYS A 177 8.43 -20.72 -4.87
C LYS A 177 8.94 -20.89 -3.42
N PRO A 178 9.46 -22.09 -3.06
CA PRO A 178 10.14 -22.29 -1.79
C PRO A 178 11.33 -21.35 -1.64
N GLY A 179 11.47 -20.72 -0.46
CA GLY A 179 12.50 -19.71 -0.20
C GLY A 179 12.24 -18.34 -0.86
N GLY A 180 11.06 -18.13 -1.46
CA GLY A 180 10.60 -16.84 -1.97
C GLY A 180 9.93 -15.99 -0.88
N LEU A 181 8.63 -15.75 -1.02
CA LEU A 181 7.86 -15.03 0.00
C LEU A 181 7.70 -15.85 1.28
N ASP A 182 7.90 -15.18 2.42
CA ASP A 182 7.65 -15.78 3.72
C ASP A 182 6.17 -16.10 3.91
N LYS A 183 5.89 -17.09 4.77
CA LYS A 183 4.51 -17.49 5.09
C LYS A 183 3.66 -16.32 5.57
N ASN A 184 4.23 -15.46 6.41
CA ASN A 184 3.54 -14.27 6.93
C ASN A 184 3.30 -13.24 5.83
N THR A 185 4.24 -13.08 4.90
CA THR A 185 4.10 -12.19 3.74
C THR A 185 2.96 -12.64 2.86
N LYS A 186 2.87 -13.93 2.52
CA LYS A 186 1.77 -14.49 1.72
C LYS A 186 0.40 -14.23 2.36
N LYS A 187 0.29 -14.35 3.68
CA LYS A 187 -0.95 -14.08 4.44
C LYS A 187 -1.36 -12.60 4.49
N ARG A 188 -0.47 -11.70 4.11
CA ARG A 188 -0.73 -10.25 4.01
C ARG A 188 -0.86 -9.79 2.57
N PHE A 189 -0.57 -10.65 1.60
CA PHE A 189 -0.40 -10.24 0.22
C PHE A 189 -1.75 -9.97 -0.46
N THR A 190 -1.84 -8.90 -1.26
CA THR A 190 -3.01 -8.60 -2.11
C THR A 190 -2.57 -8.08 -3.48
N LEU A 191 -3.44 -8.24 -4.47
CA LEU A 191 -3.24 -7.72 -5.83
C LEU A 191 -4.25 -6.63 -6.15
N GLU A 192 -3.87 -5.70 -7.02
CA GLU A 192 -4.73 -4.60 -7.47
C GLU A 192 -4.80 -4.53 -8.99
N ASN A 193 -5.98 -4.20 -9.52
CA ASN A 193 -6.19 -3.93 -10.95
C ASN A 193 -5.42 -2.68 -11.43
N ASP A 194 -4.97 -2.70 -12.68
CA ASP A 194 -4.02 -1.74 -13.25
C ASP A 194 -4.70 -0.63 -14.07
N ASP A 195 -3.95 0.45 -14.34
CA ASP A 195 -4.44 1.70 -14.97
C ASP A 195 -4.28 1.76 -16.51
N LYS A 196 -3.99 0.62 -17.14
CA LYS A 196 -3.83 0.51 -18.60
C LYS A 196 -4.61 -0.66 -19.16
N ALA A 197 -5.27 -0.43 -20.29
CA ALA A 197 -6.05 -1.45 -21.00
C ALA A 197 -5.24 -2.71 -21.36
N SER A 198 -3.93 -2.57 -21.60
CA SER A 198 -3.03 -3.69 -21.90
C SER A 198 -2.53 -4.45 -20.66
N MET A 199 -2.79 -3.96 -19.45
CA MET A 199 -2.40 -4.56 -18.17
C MET A 199 -3.56 -5.36 -17.55
N TRP A 200 -3.63 -5.47 -16.24
CA TRP A 200 -4.46 -6.47 -15.55
C TRP A 200 -5.75 -5.89 -15.02
N SER A 201 -6.88 -6.34 -15.57
CA SER A 201 -8.20 -6.06 -15.01
C SER A 201 -8.52 -6.95 -13.80
N THR A 202 -9.51 -6.56 -13.00
CA THR A 202 -10.01 -7.39 -11.87
C THR A 202 -10.39 -8.80 -12.33
N LYS A 203 -11.09 -8.88 -13.48
CA LYS A 203 -11.49 -10.15 -14.09
C LYS A 203 -10.30 -11.05 -14.37
N GLU A 204 -9.26 -10.51 -15.01
CA GLU A 204 -8.08 -11.30 -15.38
C GLU A 204 -7.27 -11.73 -14.16
N ILE A 205 -7.14 -10.88 -13.14
CA ILE A 205 -6.48 -11.28 -11.88
C ILE A 205 -7.27 -12.43 -11.23
N TYR A 206 -8.60 -12.33 -11.21
CA TYR A 206 -9.46 -13.38 -10.67
C TYR A 206 -9.31 -14.69 -11.45
N GLU A 207 -9.53 -14.67 -12.77
CA GLU A 207 -9.52 -15.86 -13.61
C GLU A 207 -8.13 -16.52 -13.70
N LYS A 208 -7.06 -15.73 -13.72
CA LYS A 208 -5.71 -16.23 -14.04
C LYS A 208 -4.79 -16.41 -12.84
N ILE A 209 -5.07 -15.77 -11.71
CA ILE A 209 -4.16 -15.78 -10.55
C ILE A 209 -4.88 -16.19 -9.26
N TYR A 210 -6.07 -15.65 -8.99
CA TYR A 210 -6.77 -15.89 -7.72
C TYR A 210 -7.05 -17.37 -7.47
N HIS A 211 -7.56 -18.11 -8.47
CA HIS A 211 -7.90 -19.53 -8.30
C HIS A 211 -6.73 -20.41 -7.85
N GLU A 212 -5.51 -20.07 -8.26
CA GLU A 212 -4.29 -20.84 -7.96
C GLU A 212 -3.57 -20.35 -6.69
N THR A 213 -3.93 -19.17 -6.17
CA THR A 213 -3.15 -18.50 -5.11
C THR A 213 -3.97 -18.09 -3.90
N GLY A 214 -5.27 -17.89 -4.06
CA GLY A 214 -6.19 -17.34 -3.05
C GLY A 214 -5.90 -15.87 -2.68
N ILE A 215 -5.10 -15.15 -3.48
CA ILE A 215 -4.69 -13.77 -3.16
C ILE A 215 -5.87 -12.80 -3.32
N PRO A 216 -6.31 -12.09 -2.27
CA PRO A 216 -7.41 -11.15 -2.40
C PRO A 216 -7.09 -9.98 -3.33
N ILE A 217 -8.12 -9.49 -3.99
CA ILE A 217 -8.05 -8.42 -4.97
C ILE A 217 -8.54 -7.12 -4.33
N VAL A 218 -7.66 -6.13 -4.28
CA VAL A 218 -8.01 -4.73 -4.02
C VAL A 218 -8.57 -4.14 -5.30
N PHE A 219 -9.79 -3.63 -5.23
CA PHE A 219 -10.40 -2.94 -6.36
C PHE A 219 -10.02 -1.45 -6.33
N ASP A 220 -9.40 -0.95 -7.39
CA ASP A 220 -9.21 0.47 -7.63
C ASP A 220 -10.21 0.98 -8.66
N TYR A 221 -11.05 1.93 -8.21
CA TYR A 221 -12.13 2.53 -9.01
C TYR A 221 -11.61 3.37 -10.18
N HIS A 222 -10.46 4.04 -10.01
CA HIS A 222 -9.89 4.89 -11.04
C HIS A 222 -9.22 4.05 -12.12
N HIS A 223 -8.44 3.05 -11.72
CA HIS A 223 -7.77 2.10 -12.61
C HIS A 223 -8.78 1.32 -13.46
N HIS A 224 -9.90 0.89 -12.86
CA HIS A 224 -10.95 0.15 -13.58
C HIS A 224 -11.45 0.88 -14.83
N ARG A 225 -11.51 2.22 -14.80
CA ARG A 225 -11.93 3.04 -15.97
C ARG A 225 -11.01 2.87 -17.17
N PHE A 226 -9.77 2.45 -16.96
CA PHE A 226 -8.77 2.24 -18.01
C PHE A 226 -8.55 0.76 -18.35
N CYS A 227 -8.89 -0.15 -17.43
CA CYS A 227 -8.72 -1.59 -17.61
C CYS A 227 -9.93 -2.36 -17.05
N THR A 228 -11.07 -2.28 -17.75
CA THR A 228 -12.34 -2.83 -17.25
C THR A 228 -12.40 -4.35 -17.30
N GLY A 229 -11.65 -4.99 -18.20
CA GLY A 229 -11.79 -6.42 -18.50
C GLY A 229 -13.17 -6.80 -19.05
N GLY A 230 -13.95 -5.81 -19.53
CA GLY A 230 -15.32 -5.99 -19.98
C GLY A 230 -16.37 -6.05 -18.87
N LEU A 231 -15.98 -5.89 -17.59
CA LEU A 231 -16.91 -5.82 -16.47
C LEU A 231 -17.37 -4.38 -16.22
N THR A 232 -18.62 -4.23 -15.80
CA THR A 232 -19.08 -2.99 -15.17
C THR A 232 -18.35 -2.76 -13.84
N GLU A 233 -18.36 -1.52 -13.34
CA GLU A 233 -17.78 -1.19 -12.04
C GLU A 233 -18.37 -2.05 -10.90
N ARG A 234 -19.70 -2.22 -10.90
CA ARG A 234 -20.41 -3.06 -9.93
C ARG A 234 -19.94 -4.52 -9.96
N GLU A 235 -19.93 -5.13 -11.14
CA GLU A 235 -19.50 -6.53 -11.29
C GLU A 235 -18.05 -6.72 -10.87
N ALA A 236 -17.16 -5.80 -11.24
CA ALA A 236 -15.75 -5.86 -10.85
C ALA A 236 -15.56 -5.67 -9.34
N LEU A 237 -16.30 -4.76 -8.71
CA LEU A 237 -16.27 -4.56 -7.26
C LEU A 237 -16.78 -5.79 -6.52
N GLU A 238 -17.93 -6.34 -6.93
CA GLU A 238 -18.51 -7.54 -6.33
C GLU A 238 -17.56 -8.74 -6.48
N LEU A 239 -16.94 -8.91 -7.65
CA LEU A 239 -15.94 -9.94 -7.89
C LEU A 239 -14.71 -9.79 -7.00
N ALA A 240 -14.13 -8.59 -6.92
CA ALA A 240 -12.99 -8.31 -6.05
C ALA A 240 -13.34 -8.55 -4.58
N ALA A 241 -14.49 -8.06 -4.11
CA ALA A 241 -14.96 -8.24 -2.74
C ALA A 241 -15.11 -9.72 -2.36
N SER A 242 -15.59 -10.56 -3.29
CA SER A 242 -15.73 -12.01 -3.08
C SER A 242 -14.41 -12.75 -2.82
N THR A 243 -13.27 -12.15 -3.16
CA THR A 243 -11.96 -12.77 -2.97
C THR A 243 -11.40 -12.62 -1.56
N TRP A 244 -12.00 -11.77 -0.74
CA TRP A 244 -11.51 -11.48 0.61
C TRP A 244 -11.98 -12.52 1.62
N PRO A 245 -11.14 -12.87 2.62
CA PRO A 245 -11.55 -13.79 3.68
C PRO A 245 -12.72 -13.24 4.50
N GLU A 246 -13.58 -14.14 4.95
CA GLU A 246 -14.68 -13.80 5.85
C GLU A 246 -14.17 -13.08 7.12
N GLY A 247 -14.93 -12.08 7.57
CA GLY A 247 -14.59 -11.27 8.74
C GLY A 247 -13.55 -10.17 8.50
N ILE A 248 -12.96 -10.09 7.29
CA ILE A 248 -12.07 -9.00 6.89
C ILE A 248 -12.76 -8.16 5.82
N ASP A 249 -13.07 -6.91 6.15
CA ASP A 249 -13.63 -5.98 5.15
C ASP A 249 -12.65 -5.83 3.97
N PRO A 250 -13.11 -5.96 2.71
CA PRO A 250 -12.31 -5.63 1.54
C PRO A 250 -11.72 -4.22 1.62
N VAL A 251 -10.58 -4.02 0.98
CA VAL A 251 -10.06 -2.68 0.73
C VAL A 251 -10.28 -2.33 -0.72
N VAL A 252 -10.77 -1.11 -0.94
CA VAL A 252 -10.80 -0.48 -2.25
C VAL A 252 -9.91 0.76 -2.26
N HIS A 253 -9.41 1.10 -3.42
CA HIS A 253 -8.66 2.32 -3.66
C HIS A 253 -9.49 3.29 -4.49
N VAL A 254 -9.45 4.57 -4.11
CA VAL A 254 -10.21 5.63 -4.77
C VAL A 254 -9.28 6.80 -5.07
N SER A 255 -9.22 7.17 -6.34
CA SER A 255 -8.59 8.39 -6.83
C SER A 255 -9.45 9.04 -7.91
N GLU A 256 -9.11 10.29 -8.26
CA GLU A 256 -9.71 11.00 -9.38
C GLU A 256 -8.63 11.53 -10.32
N SER A 257 -9.02 11.87 -11.55
CA SER A 257 -8.09 12.36 -12.56
C SER A 257 -7.66 13.79 -12.28
N ARG A 258 -6.34 14.00 -12.15
CA ARG A 258 -5.74 15.33 -12.11
C ARG A 258 -5.95 16.11 -13.41
N ALA A 259 -5.96 15.41 -14.55
CA ALA A 259 -6.22 16.05 -15.84
C ALA A 259 -7.59 16.73 -15.85
N ALA A 260 -8.61 16.05 -15.30
CA ALA A 260 -9.94 16.63 -15.11
C ALA A 260 -9.95 17.76 -14.07
N GLU A 261 -9.33 17.55 -12.89
CA GLU A 261 -9.25 18.55 -11.81
C GLU A 261 -8.62 19.87 -12.30
N GLN A 262 -7.56 19.80 -13.10
CA GLN A 262 -6.83 20.97 -13.58
C GLN A 262 -7.33 21.46 -14.94
N SER A 263 -8.30 20.78 -15.56
CA SER A 263 -8.73 21.00 -16.94
C SER A 263 -7.55 21.08 -17.93
N ASP A 264 -6.52 20.26 -17.70
CA ASP A 264 -5.29 20.25 -18.50
C ASP A 264 -5.11 18.90 -19.21
N PRO A 265 -5.34 18.83 -20.53
CA PRO A 265 -5.21 17.60 -21.31
C PRO A 265 -3.76 17.11 -21.48
N LYS A 266 -2.75 17.92 -21.09
CA LYS A 266 -1.33 17.49 -21.10
C LYS A 266 -1.01 16.58 -19.92
N ILE A 267 -1.82 16.63 -18.87
CA ILE A 267 -1.69 15.73 -17.72
C ILE A 267 -2.27 14.37 -18.13
N ARG A 268 -1.55 13.29 -17.82
CA ARG A 268 -2.05 11.93 -18.08
C ARG A 268 -3.36 11.70 -17.32
N PRO A 269 -4.39 11.09 -17.95
CA PRO A 269 -5.68 10.91 -17.31
C PRO A 269 -5.62 10.02 -16.06
N GLN A 270 -4.65 9.11 -15.96
CA GLN A 270 -4.39 8.26 -14.80
C GLN A 270 -3.75 8.99 -13.61
N ALA A 271 -3.24 10.21 -13.81
CA ALA A 271 -2.54 10.92 -12.74
C ALA A 271 -3.53 11.30 -11.63
N HIS A 272 -3.20 10.96 -10.39
CA HIS A 272 -4.08 11.24 -9.24
C HIS A 272 -4.21 12.75 -8.97
N SER A 273 -5.44 13.18 -8.72
CA SER A 273 -5.83 14.54 -8.33
C SER A 273 -5.23 14.99 -6.99
N ASP A 274 -5.29 16.29 -6.74
CA ASP A 274 -4.98 16.83 -5.41
C ASP A 274 -6.06 16.46 -4.40
N PHE A 275 -7.34 16.60 -4.76
CA PHE A 275 -8.49 16.27 -3.93
C PHE A 275 -9.43 15.24 -4.58
N ILE A 276 -10.26 14.58 -3.76
CA ILE A 276 -11.35 13.72 -4.22
C ILE A 276 -12.65 14.41 -3.83
N GLU A 277 -13.50 14.66 -4.82
CA GLU A 277 -14.74 15.44 -4.64
C GLU A 277 -16.00 14.56 -4.65
N ARG A 278 -15.90 13.34 -5.19
CA ARG A 278 -17.03 12.42 -5.31
C ARG A 278 -16.86 11.21 -4.42
N GLN A 279 -17.94 10.85 -3.73
CA GLN A 279 -18.05 9.52 -3.13
C GLN A 279 -18.24 8.49 -4.24
N VAL A 280 -17.63 7.32 -4.07
CA VAL A 280 -17.85 6.18 -4.94
C VAL A 280 -19.10 5.43 -4.50
N ASP A 281 -19.81 4.83 -5.46
CA ASP A 281 -20.92 3.95 -5.14
C ASP A 281 -20.37 2.61 -4.63
N SER A 282 -20.87 2.20 -3.46
CA SER A 282 -20.47 0.93 -2.85
C SER A 282 -21.19 -0.26 -3.46
N HIS A 283 -22.26 -0.04 -4.23
CA HIS A 283 -23.12 -1.10 -4.79
C HIS A 283 -23.61 -2.08 -3.72
N GLY A 284 -23.81 -1.60 -2.48
CA GLY A 284 -24.22 -2.41 -1.33
C GLY A 284 -23.10 -3.23 -0.68
N GLN A 285 -21.86 -3.12 -1.16
CA GLN A 285 -20.70 -3.82 -0.60
C GLN A 285 -20.12 -3.10 0.61
N ARG A 286 -19.80 -3.84 1.67
CA ARG A 286 -19.04 -3.31 2.81
C ARG A 286 -17.54 -3.40 2.49
N HIS A 287 -16.82 -2.28 2.60
CA HIS A 287 -15.37 -2.21 2.42
C HIS A 287 -14.77 -1.02 3.19
N ASP A 288 -13.44 -0.99 3.28
CA ASP A 288 -12.66 0.18 3.69
C ASP A 288 -12.07 0.87 2.45
N ILE A 289 -12.00 2.21 2.48
CA ILE A 289 -11.61 3.04 1.34
C ILE A 289 -10.27 3.71 1.61
N MET A 290 -9.27 3.42 0.79
CA MET A 290 -8.00 4.14 0.78
C MET A 290 -8.06 5.26 -0.25
N LEU A 291 -7.94 6.51 0.20
CA LEU A 291 -7.88 7.66 -0.69
C LEU A 291 -6.46 7.86 -1.24
N GLU A 292 -6.37 7.81 -2.56
CA GLU A 292 -5.15 7.85 -3.36
C GLU A 292 -5.03 9.21 -4.07
N CYS A 293 -4.76 10.27 -3.31
CA CYS A 293 -4.62 11.63 -3.83
C CYS A 293 -3.35 12.31 -3.32
N LYS A 294 -3.03 13.50 -3.84
CA LYS A 294 -1.81 14.22 -3.43
C LYS A 294 -1.97 14.98 -2.12
N LYS A 295 -3.18 15.43 -1.75
CA LYS A 295 -3.42 16.18 -0.50
C LYS A 295 -3.75 15.32 0.72
N LYS A 296 -3.73 13.99 0.57
CA LYS A 296 -3.69 13.03 1.69
C LYS A 296 -4.87 13.21 2.65
N GLU A 297 -4.61 13.34 3.94
CA GLU A 297 -5.65 13.51 4.96
C GLU A 297 -6.46 14.79 4.76
N LEU A 298 -5.92 15.84 4.13
CA LEU A 298 -6.68 17.05 3.83
C LEU A 298 -7.83 16.76 2.84
N ALA A 299 -7.61 15.83 1.90
CA ALA A 299 -8.66 15.39 1.00
C ALA A 299 -9.74 14.58 1.73
N LEU A 300 -9.34 13.72 2.67
CA LEU A 300 -10.29 13.01 3.52
C LEU A 300 -11.14 13.97 4.36
N LEU A 301 -10.51 14.95 5.02
CA LEU A 301 -11.22 15.95 5.82
C LEU A 301 -12.17 16.79 4.96
N ARG A 302 -11.76 17.15 3.74
CA ARG A 302 -12.62 17.85 2.78
C ARG A 302 -13.79 16.98 2.32
N LEU A 303 -13.56 15.71 1.99
CA LEU A 303 -14.63 14.79 1.57
C LEU A 303 -15.70 14.65 2.66
N ARG A 304 -15.28 14.47 3.93
CA ARG A 304 -16.21 14.39 5.07
C ARG A 304 -17.05 15.66 5.26
N SER A 305 -16.47 16.84 5.03
CA SER A 305 -17.21 18.09 5.17
C SER A 305 -18.22 18.33 4.04
N LEU A 306 -17.98 17.76 2.85
CA LEU A 306 -18.95 17.77 1.75
C LEU A 306 -20.14 16.85 2.03
N SER A 307 -19.91 15.70 2.67
CA SER A 307 -20.96 14.71 2.99
C SER A 307 -21.78 15.04 4.24
N SER A 308 -21.35 16.04 5.02
CA SER A 308 -22.05 16.51 6.22
C SER A 308 -23.01 17.68 5.93
N LYS A 309 -23.13 18.08 4.67
CA LYS A 309 -24.07 19.10 4.18
C LYS A 309 -25.21 18.42 3.43
#